data_AF-A0A4U6WID3-F1
#
_entry.id   AF-A0A4U6WID3-F1
#
_cell.length_a   1.000
_cell.length_b   1.000
_cell.length_c   1.000
_cell.angle_alpha   90.00
_cell.angle_beta   90.00
_cell.angle_gamma   90.00
#
_symmetry.space_group_name_H-M   'P 1'
#
loop_
_entity.id
_entity.type
_entity.pdbx_description
1 polymer ?
#
loop_
_entity_poly.entity_id
_entity_poly.type
_entity_poly.pdbx_seq_one_letter_code
_entity_poly.pdbx_strand_id
1 'polypeptide(L)'
;MQMRLGFNRHKRKGLDSSFMLISWTIWRERNDRVFGRLTAQSTAQITMAITQQAQLWIETGATMMSVLGWPAAAERASTLSTLAP
;
A
#
# COMPACT_ATOMS: atom_id res chain seq x y z
N MET A 1 1.99 -10.93 -16.18
CA MET A 1 2.98 -11.28 -15.12
C MET A 1 4.43 -10.93 -15.49
N GLN A 2 4.68 -9.95 -16.38
CA GLN A 2 6.03 -9.63 -16.89
C GLN A 2 6.87 -8.71 -15.98
N MET A 3 6.25 -7.93 -15.08
CA MET A 3 6.95 -6.96 -14.23
C MET A 3 7.79 -7.57 -13.09
N ARG A 4 7.79 -8.89 -12.92
CA ARG A 4 8.61 -9.59 -11.90
C ARG A 4 10.00 -9.97 -12.42
N LEU A 5 10.23 -9.88 -13.72
CA LEU A 5 11.48 -10.22 -14.38
C LEU A 5 12.49 -9.09 -14.11
N GLY A 6 13.37 -9.30 -13.14
CA GLY A 6 14.38 -8.32 -12.70
C GLY A 6 14.41 -8.10 -11.19
N PHE A 7 13.37 -8.51 -10.47
CA PHE A 7 13.36 -8.44 -9.01
C PHE A 7 13.97 -9.70 -8.38
N ASN A 8 14.92 -9.49 -7.46
CA ASN A 8 15.39 -10.57 -6.60
C ASN A 8 14.24 -11.14 -5.75
N ARG A 9 14.45 -12.31 -5.14
CA ARG A 9 13.41 -13.02 -4.37
C ARG A 9 12.77 -12.13 -3.28
N HIS A 10 13.56 -11.31 -2.60
CA HIS A 10 13.10 -10.45 -1.50
C HIS A 10 12.22 -9.31 -2.02
N LYS A 11 12.62 -8.64 -3.10
CA LYS A 11 11.82 -7.58 -3.73
C LYS A 11 10.49 -8.10 -4.28
N ARG A 12 10.46 -9.32 -4.85
CA ARG A 12 9.19 -9.96 -5.28
C ARG A 12 8.26 -10.21 -4.09
N LYS A 13 8.79 -10.72 -2.97
CA LYS A 13 8.00 -10.93 -1.75
C LYS A 13 7.46 -9.62 -1.18
N GLY A 14 8.30 -8.58 -1.12
CA GLY A 14 7.86 -7.24 -0.70
C GLY A 14 6.71 -6.74 -1.58
N LEU A 15 6.82 -6.93 -2.89
CA LEU A 15 5.81 -6.47 -3.85
C LEU A 15 4.50 -7.22 -3.67
N ASP A 16 4.56 -8.52 -3.42
CA ASP A 16 3.38 -9.36 -3.16
C ASP A 16 2.67 -8.95 -1.88
N SER A 17 3.41 -8.71 -0.80
CA SER A 17 2.86 -8.21 0.46
C SER A 17 2.24 -6.83 0.31
N SER A 18 2.90 -5.90 -0.38
CA SER A 18 2.35 -4.57 -0.65
C SER A 18 1.09 -4.65 -1.51
N PHE A 19 1.10 -5.47 -2.56
CA PHE A 19 -0.06 -5.65 -3.44
C PHE A 19 -1.26 -6.24 -2.67
N MET A 20 -1.02 -7.24 -1.82
CA MET A 20 -2.04 -7.83 -0.96
C MET A 20 -2.62 -6.79 0.00
N LEU A 21 -1.79 -5.99 0.67
CA LEU A 21 -2.25 -4.95 1.59
C LEU A 21 -3.13 -3.89 0.91
N ILE A 22 -2.70 -3.41 -0.26
CA ILE A 22 -3.46 -2.43 -1.05
C ILE A 22 -4.80 -3.01 -1.46
N SER A 23 -4.79 -4.22 -2.03
CA SER A 23 -5.99 -4.92 -2.49
C SER A 23 -6.98 -5.17 -1.35
N TRP A 24 -6.48 -5.63 -0.20
CA TRP A 24 -7.26 -5.84 1.02
C TRP A 24 -7.93 -4.55 1.51
N THR A 25 -7.18 -3.45 1.57
CA THR A 25 -7.71 -2.17 2.07
C THR A 25 -8.80 -1.62 1.15
N ILE A 26 -8.61 -1.70 -0.17
CA ILE A 26 -9.63 -1.29 -1.16
C ILE A 26 -10.88 -2.17 -1.05
N TRP A 27 -10.70 -3.48 -0.91
CA TRP A 27 -11.82 -4.41 -0.75
C TRP A 27 -12.63 -4.11 0.52
N ARG A 28 -11.94 -3.88 1.65
CA ARG A 28 -12.58 -3.55 2.94
C ARG A 28 -13.40 -2.27 2.82
N GLU A 29 -12.81 -1.20 2.28
CA GLU A 29 -13.52 0.08 2.09
C GLU A 29 -14.76 -0.08 1.19
N ARG A 30 -14.66 -0.84 0.09
CA ARG A 30 -15.82 -1.12 -0.76
C ARG A 30 -16.92 -1.87 -0.02
N ASN A 31 -16.56 -2.85 0.80
CA ASN A 31 -17.53 -3.55 1.63
C ASN A 31 -18.17 -2.63 2.66
N ASP A 32 -17.39 -1.81 3.36
CA ASP A 32 -17.92 -0.91 4.37
C ASP A 32 -18.91 0.10 3.76
N ARG A 33 -18.67 0.56 2.53
CA ARG A 33 -19.63 1.37 1.76
C ARG A 33 -20.90 0.63 1.40
N VAL A 34 -20.79 -0.61 0.90
CA VAL A 34 -21.95 -1.42 0.49
C VAL A 34 -22.85 -1.72 1.69
N PHE A 35 -22.27 -1.99 2.84
CA PHE A 35 -23.01 -2.32 4.06
C PHE A 35 -23.32 -1.09 4.93
N GLY A 36 -22.98 0.12 4.50
CA GLY A 36 -23.24 1.37 5.22
C GLY A 36 -22.62 1.41 6.62
N ARG A 37 -21.53 0.67 6.85
CA ARG A 37 -20.94 0.50 8.20
C ARG A 37 -20.16 1.72 8.65
N LEU A 38 -19.57 2.44 7.70
CA LEU A 38 -18.73 3.61 7.94
C LEU A 38 -18.98 4.66 6.85
N THR A 39 -18.68 5.92 7.16
CA THR A 39 -18.65 7.01 6.17
C THR A 39 -17.60 6.71 5.11
N ALA A 40 -17.95 6.89 3.84
CA ALA A 40 -17.06 6.70 2.71
C ALA A 40 -15.75 7.50 2.88
N GLN A 41 -14.62 6.81 2.85
CA GLN A 41 -13.31 7.44 2.99
C GLN A 41 -12.88 8.12 1.69
N SER A 42 -12.15 9.23 1.77
CA SER A 42 -11.53 9.82 0.59
C SER A 42 -10.35 8.98 0.12
N THR A 43 -9.95 9.14 -1.15
CA THR A 43 -8.75 8.48 -1.70
C THR A 43 -7.52 8.78 -0.85
N ALA A 44 -7.37 10.01 -0.36
CA ALA A 44 -6.27 10.39 0.53
C ALA A 44 -6.29 9.63 1.86
N GLN A 45 -7.47 9.46 2.47
CA GLN A 45 -7.63 8.69 3.70
C GLN A 45 -7.29 7.21 3.50
N ILE A 46 -7.71 6.63 2.37
CA ILE A 46 -7.40 5.24 2.03
C ILE A 46 -5.88 5.06 1.81
N THR A 47 -5.25 5.96 1.07
CA THR A 47 -3.79 5.95 0.86
C THR A 47 -3.05 6.06 2.18
N MET A 48 -3.46 6.96 3.06
CA MET A 48 -2.85 7.14 4.38
C MET A 48 -3.01 5.87 5.24
N ALA A 49 -4.19 5.24 5.22
CA ALA A 49 -4.43 3.98 5.92
C ALA A 49 -3.60 2.82 5.37
N ILE A 50 -3.34 2.77 4.06
CA ILE A 50 -2.44 1.79 3.44
C ILE A 50 -1.00 2.01 3.94
N THR A 51 -0.51 3.25 3.92
CA THR A 51 0.84 3.60 4.38
C THR A 51 1.05 3.27 5.86
N GLN A 52 0.08 3.63 6.72
CA GLN A 52 0.13 3.33 8.15
C GLN A 52 0.12 1.81 8.43
N GLN A 53 -0.77 1.05 7.77
CA GLN A 53 -0.78 -0.40 7.92
C GLN A 53 0.52 -1.04 7.42
N ALA A 54 1.11 -0.51 6.36
CA ALA A 54 2.39 -1.01 5.85
C ALA A 54 3.53 -0.80 6.86
N GLN A 55 3.58 0.37 7.50
CA GLN A 55 4.56 0.65 8.55
C GLN A 55 4.39 -0.33 9.72
N LEU A 56 3.16 -0.54 10.18
CA LEU A 56 2.84 -1.51 11.23
C LEU A 56 3.23 -2.95 10.85
N TRP A 57 3.01 -3.34 9.58
CA TRP A 57 3.40 -4.66 9.10
C TRP A 57 4.93 -4.83 9.12
N ILE A 58 5.68 -3.80 8.74
CA ILE A 58 7.15 -3.83 8.78
C ILE A 58 7.64 -3.97 10.23
N GLU A 59 7.08 -3.18 11.15
CA GLU A 59 7.40 -3.22 12.58
C GLU A 59 7.10 -4.59 13.21
N THR A 60 6.06 -5.27 12.72
CA THR A 60 5.67 -6.61 13.17
C THR A 60 6.35 -7.76 12.41
N GLY A 61 7.29 -7.47 11.50
CA GLY A 61 8.18 -8.47 10.90
C GLY A 61 8.05 -8.66 9.37
N ALA A 62 7.20 -7.90 8.68
CA ALA A 62 7.12 -7.89 7.22
C ALA A 62 8.29 -7.11 6.56
N THR A 63 9.52 -7.42 6.98
CA THR A 63 10.77 -6.73 6.59
C THR A 63 11.04 -6.74 5.08
N MET A 64 10.41 -7.64 4.32
CA MET A 64 10.56 -7.66 2.85
C MET A 64 9.94 -6.44 2.17
N MET A 65 8.98 -5.77 2.82
CA MET A 65 8.39 -4.53 2.31
C MET A 65 9.37 -3.35 2.42
N SER A 66 10.19 -3.29 3.47
CA SER A 66 11.20 -2.23 3.61
C SER A 66 12.33 -2.34 2.57
N VAL A 67 12.61 -3.55 2.07
CA VAL A 67 13.56 -3.79 0.96
C VAL A 67 13.12 -3.10 -0.35
N LEU A 68 11.83 -2.79 -0.49
CA LEU A 68 11.31 -1.99 -1.60
C LEU A 68 11.39 -0.48 -1.35
N GLY A 69 11.83 -0.04 -0.17
CA GLY A 69 11.71 1.34 0.28
C GLY A 69 10.26 1.72 0.64
N TRP A 70 9.37 0.74 0.83
CA TRP A 70 7.98 0.95 1.22
C TRP A 70 7.88 1.12 2.75
N PRO A 71 7.00 2.01 3.28
CA PRO A 71 6.08 2.89 2.56
C PRO A 71 6.67 4.26 2.14
N ALA A 72 7.90 4.60 2.55
CA ALA A 72 8.52 5.91 2.28
C ALA A 72 8.60 6.28 0.77
N ALA A 73 8.78 5.31 -0.12
CA ALA A 73 8.75 5.52 -1.56
C ALA A 73 7.35 5.94 -2.07
N ALA A 74 6.29 5.47 -1.43
CA ALA A 74 4.90 5.79 -1.77
C ALA A 74 4.56 7.25 -1.42
N GLU A 75 5.04 7.71 -0.27
CA GLU A 75 4.85 9.09 0.19
C GLU A 75 5.54 10.07 -0.76
N ARG A 76 6.77 9.76 -1.19
CA ARG A 76 7.52 10.57 -2.17
C ARG A 76 6.84 10.61 -3.54
N ALA A 77 6.28 9.50 -4.01
CA ALA A 77 5.53 9.49 -5.26
C ALA A 77 4.25 10.33 -5.17
N SER A 78 3.57 10.29 -4.00
CA SER A 78 2.35 11.07 -3.76
C SER A 78 2.64 12.57 -3.71
N THR A 79 3.71 13.01 -3.04
CA THR A 79 4.08 14.43 -2.99
C THR A 79 4.48 14.98 -4.34
N LEU A 80 5.21 14.20 -5.15
CA LEU A 80 5.56 14.59 -6.53
C LEU A 80 4.33 14.70 -7.43
N SER A 81 3.31 13.87 -7.23
CA SER A 81 2.04 13.98 -7.97
C SER A 81 1.20 15.20 -7.58
N THR A 82 1.31 15.69 -6.34
CA THR A 82 0.58 16.88 -5.86
C THR A 82 1.24 18.19 -6.31
N LEU A 83 2.54 18.16 -6.64
CA LEU A 83 3.33 19.33 -7.04
C LEU A 83 3.45 19.51 -8.57
N ALA A 84 2.82 18.64 -9.37
CA ALA A 84 2.77 18.80 -10.81
C ALA A 84 1.66 19.82 -11.18
N PRO A 85 1.97 20.87 -11.98
CA PRO A 85 1.02 21.91 -12.36
C PRO A 85 -0.08 21.42 -13.31
#